data_AF-A0A354TF62-F1
#
_entry.id   AF-A0A354TF62-F1
#
_cell.length_a   1.000
_cell.length_b   1.000
_cell.length_c   1.000
_cell.angle_alpha   90.00
_cell.angle_beta   90.00
_cell.angle_gamma   90.00
#
_symmetry.space_group_name_H-M   'P 1'
#
loop_
_entity.id
_entity.type
_entity.pdbx_description
1 polymer ?
#
loop_
_entity_poly.entity_id
_entity_poly.type
_entity_poly.pdbx_seq_one_letter_code
_entity_poly.pdbx_strand_id
1 'polypeptide(L)'
;MQRKKPFTSRFGQVPNAPFQRIATSLLLCVITQAAEPVAIDWAKARQHWSFVKPKAQALPKVKDTAWPRGRVDHFILASMEAKELTPSREADARTLMRRVTFDLTGLPPTPEEV
;
A
#
# COMPACT_ATOMS: atom_id res chain seq x y z
N MET A 1 -48.28 71.64 -11.71
CA MET A 1 -47.33 71.41 -10.59
C MET A 1 -46.79 69.98 -10.71
N GLN A 2 -45.51 69.89 -11.10
CA GLN A 2 -44.54 68.78 -11.15
C GLN A 2 -44.94 67.35 -11.56
N ARG A 3 -44.43 66.95 -12.74
CA ARG A 3 -44.39 65.59 -13.29
C ARG A 3 -43.33 64.75 -12.54
N LYS A 4 -43.71 63.58 -12.01
CA LYS A 4 -42.75 62.57 -11.54
C LYS A 4 -42.29 61.74 -12.74
N LYS A 5 -40.99 61.76 -13.03
CA LYS A 5 -40.36 60.94 -14.08
C LYS A 5 -40.17 59.50 -13.58
N PRO A 6 -40.36 58.47 -14.42
CA PRO A 6 -40.02 57.09 -14.07
C PRO A 6 -38.50 56.89 -14.05
N PHE A 7 -38.01 56.21 -13.02
CA PHE A 7 -36.63 55.79 -12.84
C PHE A 7 -36.37 54.57 -13.76
N THR A 8 -35.79 54.81 -14.93
CA THR A 8 -35.30 53.74 -15.81
C THR A 8 -33.91 53.31 -15.36
N SER A 9 -33.82 52.07 -14.86
CA SER A 9 -32.55 51.41 -14.52
C SER A 9 -31.74 51.17 -15.80
N ARG A 10 -30.59 51.81 -15.88
CA ARG A 10 -29.61 51.67 -16.95
C ARG A 10 -28.79 50.41 -16.68
N PHE A 11 -29.33 49.24 -17.02
CA PHE A 11 -28.53 48.02 -17.05
C PHE A 11 -27.45 48.19 -18.12
N GLY A 12 -26.20 48.27 -17.64
CA GLY A 12 -25.01 48.44 -18.45
C GLY A 12 -24.85 47.29 -19.44
N GLN A 13 -24.83 47.66 -20.71
CA GLN A 13 -24.39 46.84 -21.82
C GLN A 13 -22.92 46.47 -21.59
N VAL A 14 -22.63 45.19 -21.34
CA VAL A 14 -21.26 44.71 -21.18
C VAL A 14 -20.61 44.66 -22.57
N PRO A 15 -19.49 45.36 -22.83
CA PRO A 15 -18.90 45.38 -24.16
C PRO A 15 -18.25 44.03 -24.50
N ASN A 16 -18.60 43.49 -25.68
CA ASN A 16 -17.93 42.35 -26.31
C ASN A 16 -16.46 42.70 -26.58
N ALA A 17 -15.58 42.29 -25.68
CA ALA A 17 -14.14 42.45 -25.85
C ALA A 17 -13.55 41.25 -26.62
N PRO A 18 -12.57 41.47 -27.52
CA PRO A 18 -11.96 40.43 -28.37
C PRO A 18 -11.11 39.40 -27.58
N PHE A 19 -10.98 39.57 -26.26
CA PHE A 19 -10.18 38.73 -25.37
C PHE A 19 -10.78 37.34 -25.10
N GLN A 20 -12.05 37.10 -25.43
CA GLN A 20 -12.72 35.81 -25.17
C GLN A 20 -12.20 34.66 -26.05
N ARG A 21 -11.49 34.95 -27.14
CA ARG A 21 -11.01 33.93 -28.10
C ARG A 21 -9.66 33.31 -27.73
N ILE A 22 -8.87 33.98 -26.90
CA ILE A 22 -7.54 33.47 -26.49
C ILE A 22 -7.69 32.50 -25.31
N ALA A 23 -8.65 32.77 -24.42
CA ALA A 23 -8.89 31.98 -23.22
C ALA A 23 -9.40 30.55 -23.51
N THR A 24 -10.09 30.32 -24.63
CA THR A 24 -10.59 28.98 -25.00
C THR A 24 -9.57 28.10 -25.71
N SER A 25 -8.50 28.66 -26.27
CA SER A 25 -7.42 27.88 -26.91
C SER A 25 -6.49 27.26 -25.87
N LEU A 26 -6.18 27.99 -24.78
CA LEU A 26 -5.38 27.47 -23.66
C LEU A 26 -6.12 26.41 -22.84
N LEU A 27 -7.46 26.46 -22.78
CA LEU A 27 -8.26 25.47 -22.05
C LEU A 27 -8.28 24.08 -22.72
N LEU A 28 -8.06 24.01 -24.04
CA LEU A 28 -8.02 22.74 -24.77
C LEU A 28 -6.68 21.99 -24.64
N CYS A 29 -5.59 22.68 -24.30
CA CYS A 29 -4.26 22.06 -24.21
C CYS A 29 -4.03 21.31 -22.88
N VAL A 30 -4.73 21.68 -21.80
CA VAL A 30 -4.51 21.08 -20.47
C VAL A 30 -5.22 19.73 -20.30
N ILE A 31 -6.27 19.45 -21.07
CA ILE A 31 -7.03 18.19 -20.97
C ILE A 31 -6.32 17.01 -21.66
N THR A 32 -5.27 17.29 -22.44
CA THR A 32 -4.56 16.30 -23.27
C THR A 32 -3.18 15.94 -22.69
N GLN A 33 -3.03 15.94 -21.36
CA GLN A 33 -1.87 15.28 -20.75
C GLN A 33 -2.06 13.77 -20.87
N ALA A 34 -1.67 13.19 -22.01
CA ALA A 34 -1.43 11.76 -22.07
C ALA A 34 -0.37 11.45 -21.00
N ALA A 35 -0.74 10.63 -20.02
CA ALA A 35 0.23 10.07 -19.10
C ALA A 35 1.25 9.30 -19.95
N GLU A 36 2.48 9.83 -20.02
CA GLU A 36 3.59 9.15 -20.68
C GLU A 36 3.66 7.72 -20.14
N PRO A 37 3.76 6.68 -21.00
CA PRO A 37 3.81 5.31 -20.53
C PRO A 37 5.00 5.16 -19.59
N VAL A 38 4.75 4.69 -18.37
CA VAL A 38 5.80 4.47 -17.37
C VAL A 38 6.80 3.48 -17.97
N ALA A 39 7.94 4.00 -18.44
CA ALA A 39 9.00 3.18 -18.98
C ALA A 39 9.52 2.25 -17.89
N ILE A 40 9.67 0.97 -18.22
CA ILE A 40 10.18 -0.03 -17.27
C ILE A 40 11.67 0.24 -17.05
N ASP A 41 12.04 0.55 -15.80
CA ASP A 41 13.43 0.65 -15.40
C ASP A 41 14.03 -0.75 -15.19
N TRP A 42 14.64 -1.27 -16.24
CA TRP A 42 15.30 -2.57 -16.22
C TRP A 42 16.54 -2.60 -15.32
N ALA A 43 17.19 -1.46 -15.08
CA ALA A 43 18.33 -1.39 -14.16
C ALA A 43 17.86 -1.62 -12.71
N LYS A 44 16.74 -0.99 -12.32
CA LYS A 44 16.08 -1.23 -11.03
C LYS A 44 15.51 -2.64 -10.92
N ALA A 45 14.92 -3.18 -11.98
CA ALA A 45 14.37 -4.54 -11.98
C ALA A 45 15.43 -5.60 -11.65
N ARG A 46 16.67 -5.43 -12.15
CA ARG A 46 17.80 -6.32 -11.85
C ARG A 46 18.24 -6.29 -10.37
N GLN A 47 17.87 -5.26 -9.63
CA GLN A 47 18.14 -5.14 -8.19
C GLN A 47 17.06 -5.77 -7.33
N HIS A 48 16.01 -6.36 -7.92
CA HIS A 48 14.99 -7.07 -7.17
C HIS A 48 15.61 -8.20 -6.34
N TRP A 49 15.11 -8.41 -5.13
CA TRP A 49 15.71 -9.30 -4.13
C TRP A 49 15.91 -10.74 -4.64
N SER A 50 15.07 -11.22 -5.56
CA SER A 50 15.18 -12.58 -6.12
C SER A 50 16.38 -12.76 -7.07
N PHE A 51 16.92 -11.67 -7.63
CA PHE A 51 18.08 -11.69 -8.53
C PHE A 51 19.41 -11.34 -7.85
N VAL A 52 19.35 -10.95 -6.57
CA VAL A 52 20.54 -10.59 -5.79
C VAL A 52 20.88 -11.75 -4.86
N LYS A 53 22.15 -12.17 -4.86
CA LYS A 53 22.63 -13.23 -3.98
C LYS A 53 22.39 -12.87 -2.50
N PRO A 54 21.73 -13.73 -1.71
CA PRO A 54 21.56 -13.50 -0.27
C PRO A 54 22.92 -13.38 0.42
N LYS A 55 23.05 -12.40 1.31
CA LYS A 55 24.23 -12.20 2.15
C LYS A 55 23.93 -12.64 3.57
N ALA A 56 24.81 -13.42 4.18
CA ALA A 56 24.66 -13.83 5.57
C ALA A 56 24.70 -12.59 6.49
N GLN A 57 23.68 -12.46 7.35
CA GLN A 57 23.63 -11.43 8.38
C GLN A 57 24.04 -12.03 9.73
N ALA A 58 24.66 -11.21 10.59
CA ALA A 58 24.92 -11.56 11.97
C ALA A 58 23.59 -11.75 12.72
N LEU A 59 23.57 -12.69 13.67
CA LEU A 59 22.37 -12.95 14.46
C LEU A 59 22.17 -11.83 15.49
N PRO A 60 20.94 -11.32 15.66
CA PRO A 60 20.65 -10.37 16.72
C PRO A 60 20.76 -11.04 18.08
N LYS A 61 21.15 -10.25 19.08
CA LYS A 61 21.14 -10.69 20.48
C LYS A 61 19.70 -10.64 20.98
N VAL A 62 19.26 -11.75 21.56
CA VAL A 62 17.92 -11.92 22.16
C VAL A 62 18.09 -12.20 23.65
N LYS A 63 17.06 -11.87 24.45
CA LYS A 63 17.06 -12.12 25.90
C LYS A 63 16.81 -13.60 26.18
N ASP A 64 15.83 -14.21 25.51
CA ASP A 64 15.56 -15.64 25.61
C ASP A 64 16.35 -16.41 24.55
N THR A 65 17.39 -17.13 24.98
CA THR A 65 18.23 -17.93 24.09
C THR A 65 17.73 -19.36 23.89
N ALA A 66 16.72 -19.81 24.65
CA ALA A 66 16.21 -21.17 24.59
C ALA A 66 15.07 -21.35 23.58
N TRP A 67 14.31 -20.28 23.32
CA TRP A 67 13.19 -20.34 22.38
C TRP A 67 13.58 -20.48 20.89
N PRO A 68 14.59 -19.76 20.36
CA PRO A 68 14.98 -19.87 18.96
C PRO A 68 15.47 -21.29 18.61
N ARG A 69 14.85 -21.95 17.61
CA ARG A 69 15.28 -23.27 17.10
C ARG A 69 16.19 -23.14 15.89
N GLY A 70 16.11 -22.02 15.18
CA GLY A 70 16.93 -21.72 14.01
C GLY A 70 17.35 -20.25 13.92
N ARG A 71 18.15 -19.93 12.89
CA ARG A 71 18.71 -18.59 12.67
C ARG A 71 17.63 -17.52 12.47
N VAL A 72 16.54 -17.85 11.80
CA VAL A 72 15.44 -16.90 11.51
C VAL A 72 14.70 -16.52 12.79
N ASP A 73 14.53 -17.47 13.71
CA ASP A 73 13.80 -17.26 14.97
C ASP A 73 14.43 -16.18 15.83
N HIS A 74 15.77 -16.01 15.77
CA HIS A 74 16.44 -14.90 16.45
C HIS A 74 15.96 -13.53 15.96
N PHE A 75 15.73 -13.37 14.65
CA PHE A 75 15.24 -12.10 14.11
C PHE A 75 13.78 -11.85 14.49
N ILE A 76 12.96 -12.90 14.51
CA ILE A 76 11.56 -12.83 14.94
C ILE A 76 11.51 -12.45 16.42
N LEU A 77 12.21 -13.20 17.28
CA LEU A 77 12.23 -12.97 18.71
C LEU A 77 12.80 -11.60 19.05
N ALA A 78 13.89 -11.15 18.41
CA ALA A 78 14.42 -9.81 18.61
C ALA A 78 13.37 -8.72 18.29
N SER A 79 12.60 -8.88 17.21
CA SER A 79 11.52 -7.95 16.88
C SER A 79 10.35 -8.01 17.87
N MET A 80 10.07 -9.18 18.46
CA MET A 80 9.03 -9.35 19.47
C MET A 80 9.45 -8.72 20.79
N GLU A 81 10.66 -9.01 21.27
CA GLU A 81 11.24 -8.45 22.49
C GLU A 81 11.35 -6.92 22.43
N ALA A 82 11.70 -6.35 21.27
CA ALA A 82 11.73 -4.90 21.05
C ALA A 82 10.34 -4.25 21.15
N LYS A 83 9.27 -5.04 20.94
CA LYS A 83 7.87 -4.62 21.08
C LYS A 83 7.23 -5.12 22.37
N GLU A 84 8.03 -5.66 23.29
CA GLU A 84 7.57 -6.23 24.57
C GLU A 84 6.55 -7.38 24.40
N LEU A 85 6.63 -8.10 23.28
CA LEU A 85 5.81 -9.27 22.99
C LEU A 85 6.55 -10.56 23.35
N THR A 86 5.78 -11.58 23.73
CA THR A 86 6.30 -12.92 24.02
C THR A 86 5.78 -13.95 23.01
N PRO A 87 6.56 -14.99 22.69
CA PRO A 87 6.10 -16.08 21.84
C PRO A 87 4.84 -16.76 22.38
N SER A 88 3.93 -17.11 21.48
CA SER A 88 2.77 -17.92 21.86
C SER A 88 3.20 -19.33 22.25
N ARG A 89 2.45 -19.94 23.17
CA ARG A 89 2.65 -21.33 23.57
C ARG A 89 2.50 -22.27 22.37
N GLU A 90 3.32 -23.30 22.32
CA GLU A 90 3.20 -24.37 21.33
C GLU A 90 1.83 -25.05 21.42
N ALA A 91 1.24 -25.31 20.25
CA ALA A 91 -0.03 -26.02 20.16
C ALA A 91 0.13 -27.48 20.62
N ASP A 92 -0.95 -28.06 21.15
CA ASP A 92 -0.97 -29.48 21.50
C ASP A 92 -0.85 -30.36 20.24
N ALA A 93 -0.36 -31.59 20.41
CA ALA A 93 -0.12 -32.53 19.31
C ALA A 93 -1.39 -32.79 18.49
N ARG A 94 -2.56 -32.89 19.13
CA ARG A 94 -3.85 -33.11 18.47
C ARG A 94 -4.24 -31.92 17.58
N THR A 95 -4.02 -30.69 18.05
CA THR A 95 -4.22 -29.48 17.25
C THR A 95 -3.25 -29.40 16.08
N LEU A 96 -1.98 -29.74 16.28
CA LEU A 96 -0.99 -29.77 15.21
C LEU A 96 -1.36 -30.80 14.14
N MET A 97 -1.75 -32.02 14.54
CA MET A 97 -2.19 -33.07 13.62
C MET A 97 -3.34 -32.59 12.73
N ARG A 98 -4.37 -31.99 13.33
CA ARG A 98 -5.50 -31.47 12.57
C ARG A 98 -5.09 -30.43 11.54
N ARG A 99 -4.24 -29.47 11.93
CA ARG A 99 -3.75 -28.41 11.02
C ARG A 99 -2.96 -29.00 9.85
N VAL A 100 -2.01 -29.89 10.14
CA VAL A 100 -1.16 -30.46 9.09
C VAL A 100 -1.97 -31.34 8.14
N THR A 101 -2.93 -32.12 8.63
CA THR A 101 -3.78 -32.94 7.75
C THR A 101 -4.65 -32.04 6.86
N PHE A 102 -5.29 -31.00 7.43
CA PHE A 102 -6.07 -30.05 6.63
C PHE A 102 -5.22 -29.33 5.59
N ASP A 103 -4.02 -28.87 5.94
CA ASP A 103 -3.14 -28.14 5.01
C ASP A 103 -2.62 -29.05 3.88
N LEU A 104 -2.31 -30.32 4.18
CA LEU A 104 -1.72 -31.25 3.21
C LEU A 104 -2.75 -31.96 2.34
N THR A 105 -3.91 -32.34 2.89
CA THR A 105 -4.91 -33.17 2.20
C THR A 105 -6.26 -32.47 1.99
N GLY A 106 -6.51 -31.38 2.72
CA GLY A 106 -7.81 -30.69 2.71
C GLY A 106 -8.89 -31.37 3.56
N LEU A 107 -8.57 -32.49 4.22
CA LEU A 107 -9.52 -33.28 5.02
C LEU A 107 -9.12 -33.29 6.50
N PRO A 108 -10.08 -33.48 7.43
CA PRO A 108 -9.75 -33.72 8.82
C PRO A 108 -9.08 -35.09 9.00
N PRO A 109 -8.23 -35.27 10.03
CA PRO A 109 -7.72 -36.58 10.39
C PRO A 109 -8.85 -37.50 10.88
N THR A 110 -8.69 -38.81 10.71
CA THR A 110 -9.66 -39.79 11.23
C THR A 110 -9.59 -39.86 12.76
N PRO A 111 -10.64 -40.35 13.45
CA PRO A 111 -10.61 -40.51 14.90
C PRO A 111 -9.47 -41.41 15.40
N GLU A 112 -9.01 -42.36 14.59
CA GLU A 112 -7.93 -43.29 14.92
C GLU A 112 -6.52 -42.66 14.77
N GLU A 113 -6.40 -41.56 14.03
CA GLU A 113 -5.13 -40.86 13.77
C GLU A 113 -4.74 -39.86 14.88
N VAL A 114 -5.59 -39.68 15.91
CA VAL A 114 -5.48 -38.60 16.92
C VAL A 114 -5.39 -39.13 18.34
#